data_AF-A0A972ZSE4-F1
#
_entry.id   AF-A0A972ZSE4-F1
#
_cell.length_a   1.000
_cell.length_b   1.000
_cell.length_c   1.000
_cell.angle_alpha   90.00
_cell.angle_beta   90.00
_cell.angle_gamma   90.00
#
_symmetry.space_group_name_H-M   'P 1'
#
loop_
_entity.id
_entity.type
_entity.pdbx_description
1 polymer ?
#
loop_
_entity_poly.entity_id
_entity_poly.type
_entity_poly.pdbx_seq_one_letter_code
_entity_poly.pdbx_strand_id
1 'polypeptide(L)'
;GDEVIVPNRTWIATAHAPMMLGAKVILCDVLPDLPIMNVSQIRQKITSRTKAIITVPLNGRAVDMEEVWKIADEYGLLIIEDAAQALFSMNSGAYMGTQSDAGCFSLSMAKLIPTGQGGFVVTRNKETYEKLRRIRTHGVDDVINCTYHQMGFNFRYTDLHASIGLVQLSKVGERINNLKGIYERYREALKGIGFLKLIPVYVEGGEIPLYVEVLTEKREQLMEYLASHDIQTRPMYPDLDTAEHLKCSDEFPNTRKFGKQGLVLPCGPDQPFENVDRVMDKLKLYRGINN
;
A
#
# COMPACT_ATOMS: atom_id res chain seq x y z
N GLY A 1 21.92 -16.34 3.68
CA GLY A 1 20.49 -16.13 3.43
C GLY A 1 20.34 -14.93 2.54
N ASP A 2 19.27 -14.89 1.75
CA ASP A 2 18.97 -13.78 0.85
C ASP A 2 18.50 -12.54 1.61
N GLU A 3 18.72 -11.36 1.03
CA GLU A 3 18.25 -10.07 1.52
C GLU A 3 17.22 -9.47 0.57
N VAL A 4 16.16 -8.87 1.12
CA VAL A 4 15.09 -8.22 0.35
C VAL A 4 14.89 -6.80 0.88
N ILE A 5 14.97 -5.81 -0.02
CA ILE A 5 14.80 -4.39 0.32
C ILE A 5 13.30 -4.05 0.32
N VAL A 6 12.81 -3.41 1.39
CA VAL A 6 11.38 -3.09 1.60
C VAL A 6 11.28 -1.66 2.16
N PRO A 7 10.29 -0.82 1.80
CA PRO A 7 10.15 0.48 2.43
C PRO A 7 9.75 0.31 3.90
N ASN A 8 10.29 1.16 4.78
CA ASN A 8 9.97 1.14 6.19
C ASN A 8 8.51 1.55 6.48
N ARG A 9 7.85 2.19 5.51
CA ARG A 9 6.45 2.62 5.60
C ARG A 9 5.56 1.79 4.69
N THR A 10 5.01 0.71 5.22
CA THR A 10 4.02 -0.14 4.53
C THR A 10 3.31 -1.03 5.56
N TRP A 11 2.41 -1.91 5.12
CA TRP A 11 1.85 -2.95 5.95
C TRP A 11 2.86 -4.09 6.19
N ILE A 12 2.87 -4.63 7.41
CA ILE A 12 3.85 -5.65 7.87
C ILE A 12 3.92 -6.90 6.99
N ALA A 13 2.83 -7.24 6.28
CA ALA A 13 2.80 -8.37 5.35
C ALA A 13 3.88 -8.27 4.26
N THR A 14 4.24 -7.05 3.83
CA THR A 14 5.31 -6.79 2.85
C THR A 14 6.66 -7.35 3.32
N ALA A 15 6.96 -7.20 4.60
CA ALA A 15 8.19 -7.72 5.21
C ALA A 15 8.06 -9.18 5.63
N HIS A 16 6.88 -9.61 6.08
CA HIS A 16 6.66 -11.00 6.47
C HIS A 16 6.79 -11.98 5.29
N ALA A 17 6.36 -11.59 4.08
CA ALA A 17 6.44 -12.45 2.90
C ALA A 17 7.86 -13.01 2.63
N PRO A 18 8.93 -12.20 2.52
CA PRO A 18 10.28 -12.73 2.40
C PRO A 18 10.79 -13.42 3.68
N MET A 19 10.39 -12.97 4.87
CA MET A 19 10.80 -13.60 6.14
C MET A 19 10.29 -15.03 6.28
N MET A 20 9.09 -15.34 5.80
CA MET A 20 8.53 -16.69 5.80
C MET A 20 9.38 -17.67 4.99
N LEU A 21 10.20 -17.17 4.06
CA LEU A 21 11.14 -17.95 3.26
C LEU A 21 12.56 -17.96 3.85
N GLY A 22 12.77 -17.34 5.02
CA GLY A 22 14.07 -17.22 5.67
C GLY A 22 14.95 -16.09 5.14
N ALA A 23 14.44 -15.22 4.28
CA ALA A 23 15.17 -14.04 3.82
C ALA A 23 15.19 -12.95 4.90
N LYS A 24 16.27 -12.17 4.92
CA LYS A 24 16.43 -11.00 5.79
C LYS A 24 15.84 -9.77 5.10
N VAL A 25 14.99 -9.04 5.82
CA VAL A 25 14.44 -7.76 5.35
C VAL A 25 15.44 -6.65 5.62
N ILE A 26 15.72 -5.83 4.59
CA ILE A 26 16.52 -4.61 4.67
C ILE A 26 15.58 -3.43 4.45
N LEU A 27 15.42 -2.58 5.45
CA LEU A 27 14.47 -1.48 5.39
C LEU A 27 15.09 -0.26 4.69
N CYS A 28 14.29 0.40 3.85
CA CYS A 28 14.62 1.64 3.16
C CYS A 28 13.71 2.77 3.66
N ASP A 29 14.25 3.97 3.90
CA ASP A 29 13.41 5.11 4.30
C ASP A 29 12.51 5.55 3.12
N VAL A 30 11.57 6.45 3.43
CA VAL A 30 10.65 7.05 2.47
C VAL A 30 11.06 8.46 2.08
N LEU A 31 10.37 9.04 1.10
CA LEU A 31 10.50 10.45 0.74
C LEU A 31 10.07 11.36 1.90
N PRO A 32 10.62 12.58 2.02
CA PRO A 32 10.31 13.51 3.12
C PRO A 32 8.87 14.05 3.12
N ASP A 33 8.21 14.00 1.97
CA ASP A 33 6.89 14.53 1.68
C ASP A 33 5.87 13.46 1.28
N LEU A 34 6.32 12.30 0.80
CA LEU A 34 5.46 11.16 0.44
C LEU A 34 5.84 9.87 1.18
N PRO A 35 4.87 9.10 1.69
CA PRO A 35 5.11 7.85 2.43
C PRO A 35 5.40 6.66 1.49
N ILE A 36 6.26 6.85 0.48
CA ILE A 36 6.70 5.82 -0.48
C ILE A 36 8.23 5.74 -0.49
N MET A 37 8.78 4.61 -0.94
CA MET A 37 10.22 4.32 -0.92
C MET A 37 11.05 5.46 -1.52
N ASN A 38 12.09 5.91 -0.80
CA ASN A 38 13.09 6.80 -1.35
C ASN A 38 14.10 6.01 -2.19
N VAL A 39 13.86 5.94 -3.49
CA VAL A 39 14.66 5.15 -4.44
C VAL A 39 16.15 5.50 -4.40
N SER A 40 16.49 6.77 -4.15
CA SER A 40 17.91 7.21 -4.05
C SER A 40 18.70 6.51 -2.94
N GLN A 41 18.02 5.97 -1.93
CA GLN A 41 18.65 5.25 -0.82
C GLN A 41 18.80 3.74 -1.05
N ILE A 42 18.30 3.18 -2.15
CA ILE A 42 18.35 1.74 -2.39
C ILE A 42 19.80 1.27 -2.53
N ARG A 43 20.63 1.99 -3.31
CA ARG A 43 22.01 1.58 -3.63
C ARG A 43 22.87 1.30 -2.39
N GLN A 44 22.77 2.18 -1.39
CA GLN A 44 23.51 2.03 -0.12
C GLN A 44 23.01 0.85 0.76
N LYS A 45 21.85 0.28 0.44
CA LYS A 45 21.28 -0.89 1.14
C LYS A 45 21.58 -2.22 0.44
N ILE A 46 22.14 -2.18 -0.77
CA ILE A 46 22.47 -3.38 -1.54
C ILE A 46 23.73 -4.03 -0.99
N THR A 47 23.69 -5.36 -0.86
CA THR A 47 24.85 -6.20 -0.56
C THR A 47 24.90 -7.35 -1.57
N SER A 48 25.95 -8.18 -1.52
CA SER A 48 26.04 -9.40 -2.32
C SER A 48 24.93 -10.43 -2.02
N ARG A 49 24.18 -10.25 -0.93
CA ARG A 49 23.03 -11.08 -0.55
C ARG A 49 21.70 -10.55 -1.05
N THR A 50 21.63 -9.31 -1.53
CA THR A 50 20.38 -8.72 -2.01
C THR A 50 19.88 -9.47 -3.23
N LYS A 51 18.61 -9.90 -3.21
CA LYS A 51 17.96 -10.63 -4.31
C LYS A 51 16.79 -9.91 -4.92
N ALA A 52 16.10 -9.09 -4.13
CA ALA A 52 14.92 -8.40 -4.60
C ALA A 52 14.70 -7.06 -3.91
N ILE A 53 13.96 -6.19 -4.60
CA ILE A 53 13.40 -4.95 -4.09
C ILE A 53 11.87 -5.11 -4.13
N ILE A 54 11.20 -4.86 -3.01
CA ILE A 54 9.74 -4.76 -2.97
C ILE A 54 9.38 -3.28 -2.92
N THR A 55 8.85 -2.74 -4.02
CA THR A 55 8.29 -1.39 -4.04
C THR A 55 6.82 -1.43 -3.60
N VAL A 56 6.35 -0.34 -2.99
CA VAL A 56 4.98 -0.23 -2.49
C VAL A 56 4.40 1.09 -2.99
N PRO A 57 3.55 1.09 -4.03
CA PRO A 57 2.75 2.26 -4.39
C PRO A 57 1.66 2.53 -3.34
N LEU A 58 2.08 2.95 -2.14
CA LEU A 58 1.23 3.07 -0.96
C LEU A 58 0.13 4.10 -1.19
N ASN A 59 -1.12 3.71 -0.91
CA ASN A 59 -2.32 4.52 -1.18
C ASN A 59 -2.40 5.03 -2.64
N GLY A 60 -1.93 4.22 -3.59
CA GLY A 60 -1.98 4.54 -5.02
C GLY A 60 -0.94 5.54 -5.49
N ARG A 61 0.04 5.90 -4.65
CA ARG A 61 1.11 6.85 -4.99
C ARG A 61 2.23 6.19 -5.79
N ALA A 62 2.64 6.84 -6.88
CA ALA A 62 3.64 6.34 -7.80
C ALA A 62 5.04 6.27 -7.19
N VAL A 63 5.69 5.13 -7.31
CA VAL A 63 7.14 4.99 -7.11
C VAL A 63 7.84 5.26 -8.46
N ASP A 64 9.02 5.85 -8.43
CA ASP A 64 9.88 6.03 -9.62
C ASP A 64 10.44 4.68 -10.09
N MET A 65 9.64 3.98 -10.90
CA MET A 65 9.99 2.65 -11.39
C MET A 65 11.14 2.68 -12.42
N GLU A 66 11.40 3.81 -13.08
CA GLU A 66 12.52 3.94 -14.03
C GLU A 66 13.85 3.85 -13.27
N GLU A 67 14.01 4.63 -12.20
CA GLU A 67 15.23 4.57 -11.39
C GLU A 67 15.33 3.23 -10.63
N VAL A 68 14.21 2.64 -10.19
CA VAL A 68 14.22 1.29 -9.58
C VAL A 68 14.74 0.24 -10.57
N TRP A 69 14.28 0.24 -11.82
CA TRP A 69 14.77 -0.68 -12.86
C TRP A 69 16.24 -0.47 -13.15
N LYS A 70 16.69 0.77 -13.32
CA LYS A 70 18.10 1.08 -13.52
C LYS A 70 18.99 0.52 -12.42
N ILE A 71 18.56 0.62 -11.16
CA ILE A 71 19.27 0.02 -10.03
C ILE A 71 19.20 -1.52 -10.11
N ALA A 72 18.01 -2.09 -10.32
CA ALA A 72 17.83 -3.53 -10.35
C ALA A 72 18.66 -4.21 -11.45
N ASP A 73 18.70 -3.62 -12.65
CA ASP A 73 19.46 -4.14 -13.79
C ASP A 73 20.98 -4.12 -13.54
N GLU A 74 21.49 -3.07 -12.89
CA GLU A 74 22.91 -2.95 -12.55
C GLU A 74 23.39 -4.05 -11.58
N TYR A 75 22.53 -4.46 -10.66
CA TYR A 75 22.86 -5.44 -9.62
C TYR A 75 22.20 -6.82 -9.82
N GLY A 76 21.45 -7.01 -10.91
CA GLY A 76 20.73 -8.25 -11.21
C GLY A 76 19.67 -8.62 -10.16
N LEU A 77 18.89 -7.64 -9.70
CA LEU A 77 17.86 -7.81 -8.68
C LEU A 77 16.48 -8.00 -9.30
N LEU A 78 15.61 -8.76 -8.62
CA LEU A 78 14.19 -8.83 -8.95
C LEU A 78 13.42 -7.65 -8.36
N ILE A 79 12.36 -7.22 -9.03
CA ILE A 79 11.44 -6.20 -8.54
C ILE A 79 10.06 -6.81 -8.32
N ILE A 80 9.51 -6.61 -7.14
CA ILE A 80 8.14 -6.99 -6.80
C ILE A 80 7.39 -5.72 -6.41
N GLU A 81 6.23 -5.47 -7.01
CA GLU A 81 5.34 -4.40 -6.58
C GLU A 81 4.29 -4.95 -5.60
N ASP A 82 4.28 -4.48 -4.35
CA ASP A 82 3.11 -4.64 -3.47
C ASP A 82 2.08 -3.54 -3.81
N ALA A 83 1.26 -3.83 -4.81
CA ALA A 83 0.19 -2.99 -5.29
C ALA A 83 -1.14 -3.18 -4.51
N ALA A 84 -1.08 -3.68 -3.26
CA ALA A 84 -2.26 -3.92 -2.45
C ALA A 84 -3.14 -2.69 -2.20
N GLN A 85 -2.65 -1.47 -2.44
CA GLN A 85 -3.43 -0.22 -2.33
C GLN A 85 -3.44 0.60 -3.63
N ALA A 86 -3.03 0.01 -4.77
CA ALA A 86 -2.83 0.72 -6.04
C ALA A 86 -3.58 0.08 -7.22
N LEU A 87 -4.59 -0.74 -6.93
CA LEU A 87 -5.41 -1.36 -7.98
C LEU A 87 -6.07 -0.27 -8.85
N PHE A 88 -5.86 -0.34 -10.17
CA PHE A 88 -6.23 0.66 -11.19
C PHE A 88 -5.48 1.99 -11.15
N SER A 89 -4.62 2.25 -10.17
CA SER A 89 -3.73 3.42 -10.22
C SER A 89 -2.74 3.27 -11.37
N MET A 90 -2.39 4.39 -12.00
CA MET A 90 -1.46 4.43 -13.12
C MET A 90 -0.27 5.33 -12.83
N ASN A 91 0.89 4.97 -13.39
CA ASN A 91 2.05 5.83 -13.50
C ASN A 91 2.73 5.57 -14.85
N SER A 92 3.28 6.62 -15.48
CA SER A 92 4.04 6.52 -16.74
C SER A 92 3.32 5.71 -17.84
N GLY A 93 1.98 5.82 -17.91
CA GLY A 93 1.16 5.15 -18.93
C GLY A 93 0.84 3.68 -18.67
N ALA A 94 1.26 3.10 -17.55
CA ALA A 94 0.97 1.73 -17.16
C ALA A 94 0.28 1.64 -15.79
N TYR A 95 -0.45 0.55 -15.55
CA TYR A 95 -1.03 0.28 -14.24
C TYR A 95 0.07 -0.08 -13.24
N MET A 96 0.00 0.49 -12.04
CA MET A 96 0.86 0.10 -10.93
C MET A 96 0.64 -1.39 -10.60
N GLY A 97 1.71 -2.11 -10.29
CA GLY A 97 1.73 -3.57 -10.18
C GLY A 97 1.93 -4.30 -11.51
N THR A 98 2.10 -3.61 -12.64
CA THR A 98 2.38 -4.25 -13.94
C THR A 98 3.73 -3.85 -14.54
N GLN A 99 4.52 -3.09 -13.79
CA GLN A 99 5.80 -2.50 -14.21
C GLN A 99 7.00 -3.22 -13.56
N SER A 100 6.80 -4.42 -13.01
CA SER A 100 7.79 -5.19 -12.25
C SER A 100 7.79 -6.67 -12.68
N ASP A 101 8.68 -7.48 -12.12
CA ASP A 101 8.69 -8.93 -12.39
C ASP A 101 7.39 -9.59 -11.91
N ALA A 102 6.84 -9.11 -10.79
CA ALA A 102 5.53 -9.51 -10.30
C ALA A 102 4.86 -8.40 -9.49
N GLY A 103 3.56 -8.19 -9.72
CA GLY A 103 2.72 -7.32 -8.90
C GLY A 103 1.74 -8.09 -8.05
N CYS A 104 1.63 -7.74 -6.78
CA CYS A 104 0.76 -8.36 -5.80
C CYS A 104 -0.40 -7.42 -5.44
N PHE A 105 -1.63 -7.93 -5.50
CA PHE A 105 -2.84 -7.17 -5.18
C PHE A 105 -3.61 -7.83 -4.05
N SER A 106 -4.33 -7.00 -3.29
CA SER A 106 -5.15 -7.45 -2.17
C SER A 106 -6.63 -7.16 -2.44
N LEU A 107 -7.48 -8.10 -2.07
CA LEU A 107 -8.94 -8.02 -2.11
C LEU A 107 -9.54 -8.14 -0.70
N SER A 108 -8.79 -7.73 0.34
CA SER A 108 -9.32 -7.69 1.70
C SER A 108 -10.38 -6.58 1.88
N MET A 109 -11.03 -6.56 3.04
CA MET A 109 -12.17 -5.66 3.31
C MET A 109 -11.94 -4.17 3.02
N ALA A 110 -10.74 -3.64 3.27
CA ALA A 110 -10.45 -2.21 3.16
C ALA A 110 -9.94 -1.78 1.76
N LYS A 111 -10.24 -2.57 0.72
CA LYS A 111 -9.70 -2.39 -0.65
C LYS A 111 -10.75 -1.87 -1.62
N LEU A 112 -10.29 -1.38 -2.78
CA LEU A 112 -11.16 -0.86 -3.85
C LEU A 112 -12.11 -1.93 -4.42
N ILE A 113 -11.75 -3.21 -4.33
CA ILE A 113 -12.60 -4.35 -4.70
C ILE A 113 -12.49 -5.37 -3.56
N PRO A 114 -13.25 -5.21 -2.47
CA PRO A 114 -13.15 -6.08 -1.30
C PRO A 114 -13.96 -7.36 -1.52
N THR A 115 -13.39 -8.50 -1.16
CA THR A 115 -14.05 -9.81 -1.26
C THR A 115 -14.02 -10.55 0.07
N GLY A 116 -14.00 -9.84 1.20
CA GLY A 116 -13.71 -10.43 2.51
C GLY A 116 -12.21 -10.60 2.71
N GLN A 117 -11.65 -11.63 2.08
CA GLN A 117 -10.22 -11.91 2.00
C GLN A 117 -9.85 -12.30 0.57
N GLY A 118 -8.58 -12.15 0.22
CA GLY A 118 -8.08 -12.54 -1.08
C GLY A 118 -6.98 -11.65 -1.62
N GLY A 119 -6.49 -12.05 -2.78
CA GLY A 119 -5.47 -11.35 -3.54
C GLY A 119 -5.14 -12.10 -4.80
N PHE A 120 -4.37 -11.46 -5.66
CA PHE A 120 -3.87 -12.07 -6.88
C PHE A 120 -2.49 -11.52 -7.21
N VAL A 121 -1.74 -12.29 -8.00
CA VAL A 121 -0.43 -11.89 -8.50
C VAL A 121 -0.51 -11.81 -10.02
N VAL A 122 0.09 -10.77 -10.58
CA VAL A 122 0.27 -10.63 -12.03
C VAL A 122 1.76 -10.68 -12.35
N THR A 123 2.10 -11.21 -13.52
CA THR A 123 3.46 -11.22 -14.03
C THR A 123 3.41 -11.29 -15.55
N ARG A 124 4.41 -10.72 -16.22
CA ARG A 124 4.59 -10.84 -17.67
C ARG A 124 5.41 -12.08 -18.05
N ASN A 125 6.09 -12.70 -17.09
CA ASN A 125 6.95 -13.85 -17.33
C ASN A 125 6.12 -15.15 -17.25
N LYS A 126 6.03 -15.87 -18.37
CA LYS A 126 5.26 -17.13 -18.47
C LYS A 126 5.79 -18.21 -17.52
N GLU A 127 7.10 -18.32 -17.35
CA GLU A 127 7.70 -19.31 -16.45
C GLU A 127 7.33 -19.01 -14.98
N THR A 128 7.42 -17.74 -14.57
CA THR A 128 6.97 -17.28 -13.26
C THR A 128 5.48 -17.55 -13.06
N TYR A 129 4.64 -17.27 -14.05
CA TYR A 129 3.20 -17.56 -14.01
C TYR A 129 2.92 -19.05 -13.75
N GLU A 130 3.55 -19.94 -14.50
CA GLU A 130 3.37 -21.39 -14.34
C GLU A 130 3.83 -21.87 -12.95
N LYS A 131 4.98 -21.36 -12.46
CA LYS A 131 5.47 -21.65 -11.11
C LYS A 131 4.49 -21.17 -10.04
N LEU A 132 3.97 -19.94 -10.14
CA LEU A 132 2.99 -19.39 -9.20
C LEU A 132 1.70 -20.19 -9.19
N ARG A 133 1.19 -20.61 -10.37
CA ARG A 133 -0.03 -21.42 -10.49
C ARG A 133 0.11 -22.74 -9.72
N ARG A 134 1.28 -23.40 -9.83
CA ARG A 134 1.62 -24.62 -9.09
C ARG A 134 1.76 -24.35 -7.60
N ILE A 135 2.56 -23.35 -7.20
CA ILE A 135 2.76 -22.98 -5.78
C ILE A 135 1.42 -22.71 -5.09
N ARG A 136 0.49 -22.05 -5.77
CA ARG A 136 -0.87 -21.77 -5.24
C ARG A 136 -1.68 -23.04 -4.92
N THR A 137 -1.37 -24.15 -5.57
CA THR A 137 -2.10 -25.41 -5.52
C THR A 137 -1.18 -26.55 -5.10
N HIS A 138 -0.58 -26.47 -3.92
CA HIS A 138 0.27 -27.51 -3.33
C HIS A 138 1.49 -27.94 -4.18
N GLY A 139 1.88 -27.14 -5.17
CA GLY A 139 3.01 -27.45 -6.06
C GLY A 139 2.63 -28.31 -7.27
N VAL A 140 1.35 -28.48 -7.57
CA VAL A 140 0.85 -29.32 -8.68
C VAL A 140 0.11 -28.49 -9.74
N ASP A 141 0.08 -28.98 -10.98
CA ASP A 141 -0.68 -28.36 -12.08
C ASP A 141 -2.18 -28.68 -12.00
N ASP A 142 -2.51 -29.91 -11.59
CA ASP A 142 -3.87 -30.44 -11.49
C ASP A 142 -3.99 -31.32 -10.24
N VAL A 143 -5.13 -31.29 -9.56
CA VAL A 143 -5.36 -32.02 -8.30
C VAL A 143 -5.92 -33.43 -8.50
N ILE A 144 -6.37 -33.77 -9.70
CA ILE A 144 -6.91 -35.09 -10.07
C ILE A 144 -5.81 -35.94 -10.69
N ASN A 145 -5.15 -35.42 -11.72
CA ASN A 145 -4.06 -36.07 -12.45
C ASN A 145 -2.71 -35.45 -12.03
N CYS A 146 -2.38 -35.57 -10.74
CA CYS A 146 -1.29 -34.81 -10.15
C CYS A 146 0.09 -35.44 -10.34
N THR A 147 1.10 -34.60 -10.56
CA THR A 147 2.52 -34.91 -10.36
C THR A 147 3.11 -33.88 -9.41
N TYR A 148 3.83 -34.33 -8.39
CA TYR A 148 4.45 -33.45 -7.40
C TYR A 148 5.73 -32.83 -7.96
N HIS A 149 5.62 -31.63 -8.53
CA HIS A 149 6.75 -30.94 -9.18
C HIS A 149 7.66 -30.20 -8.20
N GLN A 150 7.08 -29.60 -7.16
CA GLN A 150 7.77 -28.72 -6.22
C GLN A 150 6.96 -28.56 -4.93
N MET A 151 7.56 -27.92 -3.92
CA MET A 151 6.80 -27.49 -2.74
C MET A 151 5.81 -26.38 -3.11
N GLY A 152 4.62 -26.39 -2.49
CA GLY A 152 3.65 -25.31 -2.61
C GLY A 152 2.74 -25.21 -1.40
N PHE A 153 1.71 -24.37 -1.52
CA PHE A 153 0.77 -24.01 -0.47
C PHE A 153 -0.67 -24.17 -0.95
N ASN A 154 -1.65 -24.07 -0.05
CA ASN A 154 -3.05 -23.92 -0.43
C ASN A 154 -3.44 -22.43 -0.42
N PHE A 155 -3.08 -21.71 -1.48
CA PHE A 155 -3.44 -20.29 -1.65
C PHE A 155 -4.53 -20.09 -2.71
N ARG A 156 -5.32 -21.14 -2.98
CA ARG A 156 -6.42 -21.06 -3.94
C ARG A 156 -7.45 -20.05 -3.46
N TYR A 157 -7.84 -19.18 -4.38
CA TYR A 157 -8.96 -18.28 -4.22
C TYR A 157 -10.25 -19.04 -4.56
N THR A 158 -11.28 -18.93 -3.72
CA THR A 158 -12.49 -19.76 -3.84
C THR A 158 -13.53 -19.10 -4.74
N ASP A 159 -14.41 -19.91 -5.34
CA ASP A 159 -15.52 -19.43 -6.16
C ASP A 159 -16.47 -18.51 -5.40
N LEU A 160 -16.62 -18.72 -4.08
CA LEU A 160 -17.39 -17.83 -3.22
C LEU A 160 -16.79 -16.41 -3.23
N HIS A 161 -15.49 -16.28 -2.96
CA HIS A 161 -14.84 -14.97 -2.98
C HIS A 161 -14.81 -14.38 -4.40
N ALA A 162 -14.60 -15.20 -5.43
CA ALA A 162 -14.63 -14.77 -6.83
C ALA A 162 -16.00 -14.23 -7.25
N SER A 163 -17.09 -14.85 -6.82
CA SER A 163 -18.45 -14.37 -7.11
C SER A 163 -18.71 -12.97 -6.53
N ILE A 164 -18.22 -12.70 -5.32
CA ILE A 164 -18.27 -11.36 -4.70
C ILE A 164 -17.39 -10.39 -5.49
N GLY A 165 -16.18 -10.82 -5.87
CA GLY A 165 -15.25 -10.03 -6.66
C GLY A 165 -15.81 -9.56 -8.00
N LEU A 166 -16.53 -10.43 -8.72
CA LEU A 166 -17.19 -10.08 -9.99
C LEU A 166 -18.23 -8.97 -9.81
N VAL A 167 -19.05 -9.05 -8.77
CA VAL A 167 -20.04 -8.00 -8.46
C VAL A 167 -19.34 -6.70 -8.09
N GLN A 168 -18.29 -6.75 -7.26
CA GLN A 168 -17.53 -5.57 -6.85
C GLN A 168 -16.79 -4.91 -8.03
N LEU A 169 -16.24 -5.71 -8.94
CA LEU A 169 -15.57 -5.25 -10.15
C LEU A 169 -16.53 -4.49 -11.07
N SER A 170 -17.80 -4.92 -11.17
CA SER A 170 -18.82 -4.21 -11.97
C SER A 170 -19.09 -2.78 -11.48
N LYS A 171 -18.80 -2.47 -10.22
CA LYS A 171 -19.01 -1.16 -9.58
C LYS A 171 -17.75 -0.29 -9.54
N VAL A 172 -16.62 -0.78 -10.05
CA VAL A 172 -15.32 -0.16 -9.79
C VAL A 172 -15.24 1.28 -10.30
N GLY A 173 -15.85 1.59 -11.45
CA GLY A 173 -15.85 2.94 -12.02
C GLY A 173 -16.52 3.96 -11.11
N GLU A 174 -17.70 3.62 -10.57
CA GLU A 174 -18.42 4.46 -9.59
C GLU A 174 -17.59 4.68 -8.33
N ARG A 175 -16.99 3.61 -7.80
CA ARG A 175 -16.18 3.65 -6.57
C ARG A 175 -14.91 4.48 -6.72
N ILE A 176 -14.22 4.37 -7.87
CA ILE A 176 -13.07 5.22 -8.19
C ILE A 176 -13.50 6.69 -8.25
N ASN A 177 -14.61 6.98 -8.93
CA ASN A 177 -15.12 8.36 -9.02
C ASN A 177 -15.50 8.91 -7.63
N ASN A 178 -16.09 8.10 -6.77
CA ASN A 178 -16.41 8.49 -5.40
C ASN A 178 -15.14 8.80 -4.59
N LEU A 179 -14.12 7.93 -4.63
CA LEU A 179 -12.82 8.18 -3.96
C LEU A 179 -12.18 9.49 -4.41
N LYS A 180 -12.15 9.74 -5.73
CA LYS A 180 -11.63 10.99 -6.29
C LYS A 180 -12.43 12.18 -5.80
N GLY A 181 -13.77 12.11 -5.83
CA GLY A 181 -14.65 13.16 -5.33
C GLY A 181 -14.45 13.47 -3.83
N ILE A 182 -14.29 12.44 -2.99
CA ILE A 182 -13.99 12.60 -1.57
C ILE A 182 -12.64 13.28 -1.38
N TYR A 183 -11.61 12.80 -2.06
CA TYR A 183 -10.27 13.35 -1.96
C TYR A 183 -10.25 14.83 -2.36
N GLU A 184 -10.92 15.21 -3.44
CA GLU A 184 -11.04 16.59 -3.90
C GLU A 184 -11.74 17.51 -2.90
N ARG A 185 -12.83 17.04 -2.28
CA ARG A 185 -13.52 17.79 -1.23
C ARG A 185 -12.59 18.11 -0.05
N TYR A 186 -11.86 17.12 0.44
CA TYR A 186 -10.86 17.35 1.48
C TYR A 186 -9.71 18.24 0.98
N ARG A 187 -9.21 18.03 -0.24
CA ARG A 187 -8.13 18.84 -0.84
C ARG A 187 -8.47 20.32 -0.84
N GLU A 188 -9.70 20.68 -1.21
CA GLU A 188 -10.16 22.06 -1.19
C GLU A 188 -10.41 22.58 0.23
N ALA A 189 -11.10 21.83 1.07
CA ALA A 189 -11.46 22.28 2.42
C ALA A 189 -10.23 22.45 3.34
N LEU A 190 -9.22 21.61 3.19
CA LEU A 190 -8.01 21.65 4.02
C LEU A 190 -7.11 22.85 3.70
N LYS A 191 -7.26 23.53 2.56
CA LYS A 191 -6.52 24.78 2.26
C LYS A 191 -6.73 25.86 3.31
N GLY A 192 -7.90 25.87 3.97
CA GLY A 192 -8.24 26.81 5.03
C GLY A 192 -7.88 26.34 6.45
N ILE A 193 -7.29 25.15 6.61
CA ILE A 193 -7.06 24.52 7.92
C ILE A 193 -5.55 24.35 8.15
N GLY A 194 -4.92 25.35 8.76
CA GLY A 194 -3.45 25.42 8.88
C GLY A 194 -2.79 24.36 9.76
N PHE A 195 -3.54 23.68 10.66
CA PHE A 195 -3.00 22.62 11.52
C PHE A 195 -3.02 21.21 10.88
N LEU A 196 -3.55 21.09 9.66
CA LEU A 196 -3.55 19.86 8.87
C LEU A 196 -2.80 20.06 7.57
N LYS A 197 -1.93 19.11 7.24
CA LYS A 197 -1.28 19.04 5.93
C LYS A 197 -1.75 17.78 5.21
N LEU A 198 -2.41 17.92 4.07
CA LEU A 198 -2.76 16.80 3.21
C LEU A 198 -1.49 16.13 2.65
N ILE A 199 -1.43 14.80 2.69
CA ILE A 199 -0.40 14.02 1.97
C ILE A 199 -0.92 13.79 0.55
N PRO A 200 -0.33 14.44 -0.46
CA PRO A 200 -0.92 14.51 -1.78
C PRO A 200 -0.94 13.14 -2.48
N VAL A 201 -1.94 12.98 -3.33
CA VAL A 201 -2.11 11.94 -4.35
C VAL A 201 -2.39 12.69 -5.67
N TYR A 202 -1.67 12.33 -6.72
CA TYR A 202 -1.75 12.99 -8.03
C TYR A 202 -2.84 12.36 -8.90
N VAL A 203 -4.09 12.71 -8.59
CA VAL A 203 -5.29 12.16 -9.22
C VAL A 203 -5.31 12.40 -10.73
N GLU A 204 -4.84 13.57 -11.17
CA GLU A 204 -4.75 13.96 -12.57
C GLU A 204 -3.71 13.13 -13.34
N GLY A 205 -2.69 12.58 -12.63
CA GLY A 205 -1.69 11.67 -13.19
C GLY A 205 -2.11 10.20 -13.22
N GLY A 206 -3.31 9.87 -12.75
CA GLY A 206 -3.83 8.50 -12.74
C GLY A 206 -3.73 7.78 -11.40
N GLU A 207 -3.29 8.45 -10.33
CA GLU A 207 -3.32 7.88 -8.99
C GLU A 207 -4.77 7.82 -8.43
N ILE A 208 -5.08 6.77 -7.66
CA ILE A 208 -6.38 6.59 -7.03
C ILE A 208 -6.21 6.60 -5.50
N PRO A 209 -6.72 7.63 -4.80
CA PRO A 209 -6.58 7.76 -3.35
C PRO A 209 -7.56 6.82 -2.63
N LEU A 210 -7.12 5.64 -2.23
CA LEU A 210 -7.94 4.71 -1.43
C LEU A 210 -8.27 5.29 -0.04
N TYR A 211 -7.36 6.11 0.49
CA TYR A 211 -7.48 6.80 1.76
C TYR A 211 -7.19 8.30 1.62
N VAL A 212 -7.78 9.11 2.51
CA VAL A 212 -7.43 10.51 2.71
C VAL A 212 -6.51 10.62 3.92
N GLU A 213 -5.23 10.89 3.66
CA GLU A 213 -4.19 10.89 4.67
C GLU A 213 -3.66 12.30 4.91
N VAL A 214 -3.58 12.71 6.16
CA VAL A 214 -3.11 14.03 6.58
C VAL A 214 -2.03 13.90 7.65
N LEU A 215 -1.23 14.96 7.82
CA LEU A 215 -0.29 15.14 8.91
C LEU A 215 -0.80 16.22 9.85
N THR A 216 -0.67 15.98 11.15
CA THR A 216 -0.90 16.98 12.19
C THR A 216 -0.04 16.71 13.41
N GLU A 217 0.40 17.76 14.10
CA GLU A 217 1.21 17.65 15.32
C GLU A 217 0.39 17.19 16.53
N LYS A 218 -0.92 17.46 16.53
CA LYS A 218 -1.85 17.14 17.63
C LYS A 218 -2.75 15.96 17.26
N ARG A 219 -2.18 14.90 16.67
CA ARG A 219 -2.93 13.75 16.10
C ARG A 219 -3.90 13.14 17.11
N GLU A 220 -3.41 12.80 18.30
CA GLU A 220 -4.18 12.12 19.35
C GLU A 220 -5.36 13.00 19.82
N GLN A 221 -5.11 14.29 20.06
CA GLN A 221 -6.15 15.25 20.46
C GLN A 221 -7.21 15.44 19.38
N LEU A 222 -6.80 15.45 18.10
CA LEU A 222 -7.74 15.55 16.98
C LEU A 222 -8.59 14.28 16.85
N MET A 223 -7.98 13.11 17.04
CA MET A 223 -8.70 11.83 17.05
C MET A 223 -9.73 11.79 18.18
N GLU A 224 -9.37 12.18 19.39
CA GLU A 224 -10.28 12.26 20.54
C GLU A 224 -11.43 13.25 20.30
N TYR A 225 -11.11 14.42 19.73
CA TYR A 225 -12.12 15.41 19.39
C TYR A 225 -13.11 14.88 18.35
N LEU A 226 -12.64 14.26 17.26
CA LEU A 226 -13.53 13.69 16.24
C LEU A 226 -14.34 12.51 16.81
N ALA A 227 -13.73 11.67 17.65
CA ALA A 227 -14.42 10.58 18.32
C ALA A 227 -15.53 11.07 19.25
N SER A 228 -15.34 12.17 19.98
CA SER A 228 -16.40 12.78 20.82
C SER A 228 -17.56 13.37 20.00
N HIS A 229 -17.41 13.43 18.67
CA HIS A 229 -18.46 13.81 17.72
C HIS A 229 -18.90 12.64 16.84
N ASP A 230 -18.70 11.39 17.29
CA ASP A 230 -19.02 10.14 16.57
C ASP A 230 -18.38 10.03 15.18
N ILE A 231 -17.17 10.59 15.02
CA ILE A 231 -16.38 10.51 13.79
C ILE A 231 -15.13 9.69 14.07
N GLN A 232 -15.11 8.46 13.56
CA GLN A 232 -13.96 7.59 13.72
C GLN A 232 -12.87 7.93 12.71
N THR A 233 -11.66 8.16 13.21
CA THR A 233 -10.43 8.26 12.42
C THR A 233 -9.46 7.15 12.77
N ARG A 234 -8.43 6.93 11.95
CA ARG A 234 -7.42 5.90 12.19
C ARG A 234 -6.02 6.49 12.07
N PRO A 235 -5.09 6.20 12.99
CA PRO A 235 -3.69 6.54 12.75
C PRO A 235 -3.19 5.76 11.52
N MET A 236 -2.25 6.32 10.79
CA MET A 236 -1.53 5.51 9.80
C MET A 236 -0.79 4.35 10.51
N TYR A 237 -0.47 3.28 9.77
CA TYR A 237 0.13 2.07 10.34
C TYR A 237 1.43 2.34 11.10
N PRO A 238 1.83 1.50 12.06
CA PRO A 238 3.16 1.53 12.63
C PRO A 238 4.23 1.38 11.54
N ASP A 239 5.38 2.02 11.75
CA ASP A 239 6.55 1.86 10.88
C ASP A 239 7.15 0.46 11.09
N LEU A 240 7.68 -0.16 10.04
CA LEU A 240 8.13 -1.55 10.11
C LEU A 240 9.28 -1.74 11.10
N ASP A 241 10.20 -0.80 11.18
CA ASP A 241 11.36 -0.85 12.08
C ASP A 241 10.99 -0.82 13.58
N THR A 242 9.72 -0.51 13.93
CA THR A 242 9.21 -0.68 15.30
C THR A 242 8.87 -2.14 15.64
N ALA A 243 8.84 -3.04 14.65
CA ALA A 243 8.56 -4.44 14.89
C ALA A 243 9.82 -5.17 15.37
N GLU A 244 9.82 -5.62 16.63
CA GLU A 244 11.00 -6.20 17.29
C GLU A 244 11.62 -7.37 16.51
N HIS A 245 10.80 -8.21 15.88
CA HIS A 245 11.27 -9.38 15.13
C HIS A 245 12.03 -9.03 13.84
N LEU A 246 11.96 -7.79 13.35
CA LEU A 246 12.76 -7.31 12.23
C LEU A 246 14.19 -6.94 12.62
N LYS A 247 14.47 -6.75 13.92
CA LYS A 247 15.82 -6.47 14.47
C LYS A 247 16.54 -5.34 13.72
N CYS A 248 15.80 -4.28 13.38
CA CYS A 248 16.36 -3.11 12.70
C CYS A 248 16.93 -2.12 13.71
N SER A 249 18.11 -1.57 13.42
CA SER A 249 18.78 -0.54 14.24
C SER A 249 19.08 0.74 13.45
N ASP A 250 18.66 0.80 12.19
CA ASP A 250 18.87 1.96 11.33
C ASP A 250 17.89 3.09 11.70
N GLU A 251 18.23 4.32 11.32
CA GLU A 251 17.34 5.47 11.51
C GLU A 251 16.55 5.79 10.25
N PHE A 252 15.25 6.10 10.42
CA PHE A 252 14.33 6.43 9.33
C PHE A 252 13.60 7.75 9.61
N PRO A 253 14.31 8.89 9.55
CA PRO A 253 13.76 10.18 9.95
C PRO A 253 12.51 10.58 9.17
N ASN A 254 12.44 10.26 7.86
CA ASN A 254 11.27 10.60 7.04
C ASN A 254 10.08 9.73 7.41
N THR A 255 10.29 8.42 7.55
CA THR A 255 9.24 7.48 7.98
C THR A 255 8.63 7.88 9.32
N ARG A 256 9.47 8.25 10.30
CA ARG A 256 9.05 8.63 11.65
C ARG A 256 8.08 9.81 11.70
N LYS A 257 8.22 10.76 10.78
CA LYS A 257 7.28 11.88 10.65
C LYS A 257 5.87 11.38 10.37
N PHE A 258 5.71 10.50 9.38
CA PHE A 258 4.42 9.90 9.05
C PHE A 258 3.91 9.00 10.18
N GLY A 259 4.78 8.22 10.83
CA GLY A 259 4.42 7.38 11.97
C GLY A 259 3.84 8.16 13.15
N LYS A 260 4.40 9.34 13.45
CA LYS A 260 3.95 10.20 14.56
C LYS A 260 2.75 11.08 14.20
N GLN A 261 2.76 11.70 13.03
CA GLN A 261 1.78 12.75 12.67
C GLN A 261 0.66 12.25 11.74
N GLY A 262 0.82 11.06 11.14
CA GLY A 262 -0.07 10.54 10.11
C GLY A 262 -1.43 10.10 10.65
N LEU A 263 -2.48 10.65 10.04
CA LEU A 263 -3.88 10.39 10.35
C LEU A 263 -4.66 10.10 9.06
N VAL A 264 -5.53 9.11 9.10
CA VAL A 264 -6.49 8.80 8.04
C VAL A 264 -7.86 9.36 8.43
N LEU A 265 -8.37 10.28 7.61
CA LEU A 265 -9.71 10.87 7.76
C LEU A 265 -10.78 9.91 7.20
N PRO A 266 -12.06 10.06 7.58
CA PRO A 266 -13.13 9.20 7.06
C PRO A 266 -13.24 9.31 5.55
N CYS A 267 -13.11 8.17 4.89
CA CYS A 267 -13.08 8.02 3.45
C CYS A 267 -13.36 6.55 3.11
N GLY A 268 -13.47 6.26 1.82
CA GLY A 268 -13.65 4.90 1.33
C GLY A 268 -14.49 4.90 0.05
N PRO A 269 -14.45 3.81 -0.71
CA PRO A 269 -15.07 3.75 -2.02
C PRO A 269 -16.60 3.90 -1.98
N ASP A 270 -17.22 3.53 -0.87
CA ASP A 270 -18.68 3.60 -0.67
C ASP A 270 -19.07 4.66 0.39
N GLN A 271 -18.12 5.52 0.81
CA GLN A 271 -18.35 6.53 1.83
C GLN A 271 -19.24 7.66 1.26
N PRO A 272 -20.38 7.99 1.90
CA PRO A 272 -21.23 9.10 1.45
C PRO A 272 -20.55 10.47 1.62
N PHE A 273 -20.81 11.40 0.70
CA PHE A 273 -20.29 12.76 0.80
C PHE A 273 -20.81 13.52 2.02
N GLU A 274 -22.04 13.28 2.47
CA GLU A 274 -22.60 13.93 3.67
C GLU A 274 -21.76 13.65 4.93
N ASN A 275 -21.20 12.44 5.04
CA ASN A 275 -20.31 12.10 6.14
C ASN A 275 -18.97 12.86 6.02
N VAL A 276 -18.47 13.05 4.80
CA VAL A 276 -17.25 13.84 4.54
C VAL A 276 -17.49 15.30 4.89
N ASP A 277 -18.64 15.85 4.50
CA ASP A 277 -19.04 17.23 4.81
C ASP A 277 -19.15 17.44 6.34
N ARG A 278 -19.73 16.48 7.07
CA ARG A 278 -19.77 16.48 8.54
C ARG A 278 -18.36 16.51 9.16
N VAL A 279 -17.40 15.78 8.61
CA VAL A 279 -16.00 15.82 9.07
C VAL A 279 -15.42 17.21 8.87
N MET A 280 -15.58 17.79 7.68
CA MET A 280 -15.06 19.11 7.36
C MET A 280 -15.62 20.20 8.28
N ASP A 281 -16.91 20.14 8.62
CA ASP A 281 -17.52 21.07 9.56
C ASP A 281 -16.91 20.98 10.96
N LYS A 282 -16.66 19.75 11.45
CA LYS A 282 -15.99 19.56 12.74
C LYS A 282 -14.53 19.98 12.69
N LEU A 283 -13.81 19.75 11.60
CA LEU A 283 -12.44 20.22 11.45
C LEU A 283 -12.34 21.75 11.45
N LYS A 284 -13.26 22.46 10.82
CA LYS A 284 -13.31 23.94 10.85
C LYS A 284 -13.62 24.50 12.25
N LEU A 285 -14.44 23.78 13.01
CA LEU A 285 -14.79 24.14 14.39
C LEU A 285 -13.75 23.67 15.41
N TYR A 286 -12.79 22.85 15.01
CA TYR A 286 -11.68 22.44 15.87
C TYR A 286 -10.79 23.64 16.15
N ARG A 287 -11.16 24.37 17.20
CA ARG A 287 -10.28 25.28 17.92
C ARG A 287 -9.39 24.38 18.74
N GLY A 288 -8.42 23.72 18.10
CA GLY A 288 -7.42 22.93 18.80
C GLY A 288 -6.99 23.72 20.01
N ILE A 289 -7.10 23.13 21.21
CA ILE A 289 -6.99 23.84 22.48
C ILE A 289 -5.78 24.79 22.36
N ASN A 290 -6.07 26.08 22.21
CA ASN A 290 -5.08 27.09 21.90
C ASN A 290 -4.51 27.55 23.24
N ASN A 291 -3.21 27.30 23.36
CA ASN A 291 -2.26 27.78 24.38
C ASN A 291 -2.51 27.30 25.81
#